data_AF-A0A2H0UCK2-F1
#
_entry.id   AF-A0A2H0UCK2-F1
#
_cell.length_a   1.000
_cell.length_b   1.000
_cell.length_c   1.000
_cell.angle_alpha   90.00
_cell.angle_beta   90.00
_cell.angle_gamma   90.00
#
_symmetry.space_group_name_H-M   'P 1'
#
loop_
_entity.id
_entity.type
_entity.pdbx_description
1 polymer ?
#
loop_
_entity_poly.entity_id
_entity_poly.type
_entity_poly.pdbx_seq_one_letter_code
_entity_poly.pdbx_strand_id
1 'polypeptide(L)'
;MGLESFDENPISRRDVLKMGTGALATGATLKIPEADAASSPEASLAQPESASALESVTEDEVHSVLQEFLEGKKFNVARKLEDGNGLYLLEVTIPDEGGYIEYSYRRGRPEKNERPDWRIDKTFYDETGMPIHGHSVAQKVGGVWKLTP
;
A
#
# COMPACT_ATOMS: atom_id res chain seq x y z
N MET A 1 -35.16 12.19 -31.83
CA MET A 1 -34.08 12.62 -30.93
C MET A 1 -33.73 11.42 -30.07
N GLY A 2 -32.70 10.68 -30.48
CA GLY A 2 -32.26 9.48 -29.79
C GLY A 2 -31.31 9.86 -28.66
N LEU A 3 -31.60 9.39 -27.46
CA LEU A 3 -30.70 9.49 -26.32
C LEU A 3 -29.66 8.37 -26.49
N GLU A 4 -28.44 8.76 -26.85
CA GLU A 4 -27.30 7.86 -26.87
C GLU A 4 -26.91 7.58 -25.41
N SER A 5 -27.15 6.33 -24.99
CA SER A 5 -26.66 5.78 -23.74
C SER A 5 -25.13 5.71 -23.80
N PHE A 6 -24.45 6.53 -23.00
CA PHE A 6 -23.03 6.36 -22.74
C PHE A 6 -22.86 5.16 -21.80
N ASP A 7 -22.41 4.04 -22.36
CA ASP A 7 -21.96 2.87 -21.63
C ASP A 7 -20.55 3.19 -21.07
N GLU A 8 -20.51 3.74 -19.86
CA GLU A 8 -19.26 3.95 -19.10
C GLU A 8 -18.72 2.59 -18.64
N ASN A 9 -17.94 1.97 -19.51
CA ASN A 9 -17.16 0.78 -19.16
C ASN A 9 -15.75 1.24 -18.72
N PRO A 10 -15.38 1.16 -17.43
CA PRO A 10 -14.04 1.55 -17.01
C PRO A 10 -13.00 0.58 -17.57
N ILE A 11 -12.04 1.11 -18.33
CA ILE A 11 -10.93 0.36 -18.92
C ILE A 11 -10.10 -0.26 -17.79
N SER A 12 -10.29 -1.56 -17.58
CA SER A 12 -9.54 -2.36 -16.61
C SER A 12 -8.11 -2.59 -17.11
N ARG A 13 -7.10 -2.19 -16.32
CA ARG A 13 -5.65 -2.30 -16.60
C ARG A 13 -5.11 -3.75 -16.61
N ARG A 14 -5.93 -4.77 -16.93
CA ARG A 14 -5.62 -6.18 -16.61
C ARG A 14 -5.22 -7.09 -17.78
N ASP A 15 -5.03 -6.55 -19.00
CA ASP A 15 -4.82 -7.38 -20.19
C ASP A 15 -3.52 -7.08 -20.98
N VAL A 16 -2.39 -6.89 -20.30
CA VAL A 16 -1.08 -6.84 -20.97
C VAL A 16 -0.03 -7.60 -20.16
N LEU A 17 -0.05 -8.94 -20.25
CA LEU A 17 1.11 -9.83 -20.52
C LEU A 17 0.76 -11.29 -20.15
N LYS A 18 0.35 -12.06 -21.17
CA LYS A 18 0.50 -13.53 -21.23
C LYS A 18 1.31 -13.81 -22.47
N MET A 19 2.55 -14.30 -22.33
CA MET A 19 3.36 -15.16 -23.22
C MET A 19 4.78 -15.16 -22.59
N GLY A 20 5.47 -16.25 -22.28
CA GLY A 20 5.22 -17.68 -22.49
C GLY A 20 6.29 -18.51 -21.75
N THR A 21 6.12 -19.83 -21.81
CA THR A 21 7.15 -20.87 -22.07
C THR A 21 8.46 -20.80 -21.27
N GLY A 22 8.93 -21.78 -20.50
CA GLY A 22 8.71 -23.21 -20.35
C GLY A 22 9.95 -23.81 -19.64
N ALA A 23 10.03 -25.14 -19.57
CA ALA A 23 11.18 -25.98 -19.18
C ALA A 23 11.33 -26.38 -17.67
N LEU A 24 10.82 -27.59 -17.41
CA LEU A 24 11.50 -28.74 -16.78
C LEU A 24 12.82 -28.51 -16.03
N ALA A 25 12.87 -28.88 -14.75
CA ALA A 25 14.03 -29.55 -14.17
C ALA A 25 13.62 -30.45 -13.00
N THR A 26 13.91 -31.74 -13.18
CA THR A 26 13.80 -32.85 -12.22
C THR A 26 14.93 -32.84 -11.20
N GLY A 27 14.61 -33.24 -9.96
CA GLY A 27 15.46 -34.13 -9.15
C GLY A 27 16.45 -33.48 -8.18
N ALA A 28 16.23 -33.73 -6.88
CA ALA A 28 17.18 -34.43 -5.99
C ALA A 28 16.64 -34.42 -4.56
N THR A 29 16.33 -35.60 -4.03
CA THR A 29 16.09 -35.81 -2.60
C THR A 29 17.45 -35.88 -1.91
N LEU A 30 17.67 -35.05 -0.88
CA LEU A 30 18.88 -35.09 -0.06
C LEU A 30 18.47 -35.43 1.36
N LYS A 31 18.74 -36.70 1.69
CA LYS A 31 18.56 -37.36 2.96
C LYS A 31 19.64 -36.88 3.92
N ILE A 32 19.26 -36.19 4.99
CA ILE A 32 20.15 -35.82 6.09
C ILE A 32 19.99 -36.88 7.18
N PRO A 33 21.08 -37.52 7.65
CA PRO A 33 21.01 -38.46 8.76
C PRO A 33 20.95 -37.76 10.12
N GLU A 34 20.19 -38.42 10.99
CA GLU A 34 20.07 -38.29 12.43
C GLU A 34 21.45 -38.41 13.12
N ALA A 35 21.79 -37.44 13.96
CA ALA A 35 22.94 -37.53 14.85
C ALA A 35 22.55 -37.02 16.25
N ASP A 36 22.87 -37.90 17.18
CA ASP A 36 22.63 -37.98 18.60
C ASP A 36 23.26 -36.85 19.45
N ALA A 37 22.70 -36.69 20.65
CA ALA A 37 23.28 -36.09 21.85
C ALA A 37 23.69 -34.60 21.85
N ALA A 38 22.99 -33.80 22.66
CA ALA A 38 23.55 -33.38 23.96
C ALA A 38 22.52 -32.56 24.74
N SER A 39 22.31 -32.99 25.98
CA SER A 39 21.54 -32.30 27.01
C SER A 39 22.39 -31.19 27.64
N SER A 40 21.77 -30.01 27.84
CA SER A 40 22.14 -28.91 28.76
C SER A 40 23.41 -28.11 28.44
N PRO A 41 23.42 -26.78 28.63
CA PRO A 41 22.94 -26.13 29.86
C PRO A 41 21.91 -25.01 29.69
N GLU A 42 21.07 -24.94 30.72
CA GLU A 42 20.42 -23.76 31.27
C GLU A 42 21.33 -22.53 31.20
N ALA A 43 21.17 -21.73 30.14
CA ALA A 43 21.75 -20.42 30.03
C ALA A 43 20.60 -19.44 29.89
N SER A 44 20.35 -18.70 30.98
CA SER A 44 19.59 -17.47 30.97
C SER A 44 19.99 -16.63 29.76
N LEU A 45 19.09 -16.54 28.77
CA LEU A 45 19.07 -15.46 27.82
C LEU A 45 17.85 -14.65 28.17
N ALA A 46 18.13 -13.51 28.80
CA ALA A 46 17.30 -12.34 28.77
C ALA A 46 16.62 -12.23 27.40
N GLN A 47 15.35 -11.84 27.39
CA GLN A 47 14.79 -11.11 26.27
C GLN A 47 15.54 -9.78 26.18
N PRO A 48 16.27 -9.50 25.09
CA PRO A 48 16.26 -8.18 24.51
C PRO A 48 15.39 -8.28 23.25
N GLU A 49 14.19 -7.71 23.34
CA GLU A 49 13.94 -6.36 22.85
C GLU A 49 13.55 -6.39 21.37
N SER A 50 12.27 -6.07 21.16
CA SER A 50 11.78 -5.42 19.95
C SER A 50 12.27 -6.01 18.64
N ALA A 51 11.68 -7.15 18.27
CA ALA A 51 11.07 -7.16 16.94
C ALA A 51 10.13 -5.95 16.93
N SER A 52 10.61 -4.83 16.37
CA SER A 52 9.78 -3.67 16.06
C SER A 52 8.64 -4.25 15.25
N ALA A 53 7.48 -4.43 15.90
CA ALA A 53 6.26 -4.76 15.23
C ALA A 53 6.16 -3.74 14.11
N LEU A 54 6.25 -4.19 12.86
CA LEU A 54 5.97 -3.35 11.70
C LEU A 54 4.64 -2.68 12.03
N GLU A 55 4.67 -1.37 12.30
CA GLU A 55 3.47 -0.65 12.73
C GLU A 55 2.45 -0.79 11.59
N SER A 56 1.51 -1.70 11.77
CA SER A 56 0.50 -2.01 10.77
C SER A 56 -0.53 -0.90 10.84
N VAL A 57 -0.47 0.01 9.88
CA VAL A 57 -1.51 1.03 9.70
C VAL A 57 -2.73 0.34 9.08
N THR A 58 -3.89 0.52 9.70
CA THR A 58 -5.17 -0.01 9.21
C THR A 58 -5.88 1.00 8.30
N GLU A 59 -6.86 0.53 7.53
CA GLU A 59 -7.72 1.40 6.71
C GLU A 59 -8.43 2.46 7.55
N ASP A 60 -8.93 2.09 8.73
CA ASP A 60 -9.65 2.99 9.64
C ASP A 60 -8.77 4.15 10.15
N GLU A 61 -7.50 3.86 10.43
CA GLU A 61 -6.51 4.89 10.80
C GLU A 61 -6.29 5.86 9.64
N VAL A 62 -6.07 5.35 8.42
CA VAL A 62 -5.90 6.20 7.23
C VAL A 62 -7.15 7.01 6.93
N HIS A 63 -8.34 6.41 7.06
CA HIS A 63 -9.62 7.09 6.87
C HIS A 63 -9.81 8.22 7.88
N SER A 64 -9.41 8.01 9.14
CA SER A 64 -9.48 9.05 10.17
C SER A 64 -8.60 10.25 9.82
N VAL A 65 -7.37 9.99 9.36
CA VAL A 65 -6.46 11.05 8.90
C VAL A 65 -6.99 11.74 7.63
N LEU A 66 -7.57 10.98 6.70
CA LEU A 66 -8.21 11.54 5.51
C LEU A 66 -9.41 12.43 5.88
N GLN A 67 -10.25 12.03 6.81
CA GLN A 67 -11.39 12.85 7.24
C GLN A 67 -10.98 14.23 7.78
N GLU A 68 -9.81 14.31 8.42
CA GLU A 68 -9.25 15.58 8.89
C GLU A 68 -8.90 16.53 7.72
N PHE A 69 -8.42 16.00 6.59
CA PHE A 69 -8.17 16.79 5.37
C PHE A 69 -9.42 17.10 4.56
N LEU A 70 -10.42 16.24 4.64
CA LEU A 70 -11.57 16.27 3.75
C LEU A 70 -12.72 17.11 4.28
N GLU A 71 -12.68 17.56 5.53
CA GLU A 71 -13.70 18.42 6.15
C GLU A 71 -15.13 17.87 5.95
N GLY A 72 -15.29 16.55 5.92
CA GLY A 72 -16.58 15.88 5.69
C GLY A 72 -16.99 15.70 4.21
N LYS A 73 -16.12 15.98 3.24
CA LYS A 73 -16.35 15.65 1.84
C LYS A 73 -16.43 14.13 1.65
N LYS A 74 -17.38 13.68 0.83
CA LYS A 74 -17.48 12.28 0.41
C LYS A 74 -16.36 11.97 -0.58
N PHE A 75 -15.70 10.83 -0.40
CA PHE A 75 -14.68 10.32 -1.29
C PHE A 75 -15.05 8.90 -1.76
N ASN A 76 -14.49 8.50 -2.90
CA ASN A 76 -14.59 7.14 -3.42
C ASN A 76 -13.24 6.45 -3.30
N VAL A 77 -13.22 5.17 -2.91
CA VAL A 77 -11.99 4.37 -2.88
C VAL A 77 -11.71 3.86 -4.29
N ALA A 78 -10.73 4.47 -4.96
CA ALA A 78 -10.32 4.07 -6.31
C ALA A 78 -9.49 2.79 -6.29
N ARG A 79 -8.62 2.63 -5.27
CA ARG A 79 -7.77 1.44 -5.15
C ARG A 79 -7.40 1.17 -3.70
N LYS A 80 -7.33 -0.13 -3.37
CA LYS A 80 -6.83 -0.61 -2.08
C LYS A 80 -5.92 -1.81 -2.27
N LEU A 81 -4.77 -1.82 -1.60
CA LEU A 81 -3.87 -2.99 -1.55
C LEU A 81 -3.34 -3.22 -0.13
N GLU A 82 -3.42 -4.47 0.30
CA GLU A 82 -3.03 -4.95 1.63
C GLU A 82 -2.06 -6.13 1.47
N ASP A 83 -1.13 -6.28 2.41
CA ASP A 83 -0.22 -7.43 2.50
C ASP A 83 -0.22 -8.02 3.92
N GLY A 84 0.62 -9.04 4.17
CA GLY A 84 0.70 -9.71 5.47
C GLY A 84 1.06 -8.78 6.65
N ASN A 85 1.58 -7.58 6.36
CA ASN A 85 1.89 -6.55 7.36
C ASN A 85 0.87 -5.39 7.38
N GLY A 86 -0.31 -5.55 6.76
CA GLY A 86 -1.39 -4.54 6.75
C GLY A 86 -1.51 -3.74 5.45
N LEU A 87 -2.18 -2.58 5.54
CA LEU A 87 -2.45 -1.72 4.39
C LEU A 87 -1.17 -1.03 3.91
N TYR A 88 -0.85 -1.17 2.62
CA TYR A 88 0.33 -0.51 2.02
C TYR A 88 -0.01 0.49 0.92
N LEU A 89 -1.22 0.42 0.36
CA LEU A 89 -1.71 1.41 -0.59
C LEU A 89 -3.22 1.61 -0.40
N LEU A 90 -3.63 2.88 -0.32
CA LEU A 90 -5.03 3.28 -0.43
C LEU A 90 -5.08 4.55 -1.27
N GLU A 91 -5.85 4.52 -2.35
CA GLU A 91 -6.07 5.65 -3.25
C GLU A 91 -7.56 6.00 -3.18
N VAL A 92 -7.86 7.23 -2.78
CA VAL A 92 -9.22 7.76 -2.75
C VAL A 92 -9.34 8.98 -3.65
N THR A 93 -10.48 9.15 -4.31
CA THR A 93 -10.72 10.23 -5.25
C THR A 93 -11.93 11.05 -4.85
N ILE A 94 -11.86 12.35 -5.11
CA ILE A 94 -12.91 13.32 -4.84
C ILE A 94 -13.12 14.15 -6.11
N PRO A 95 -14.35 14.23 -6.63
CA PRO A 95 -14.63 15.08 -7.78
C PRO A 95 -14.37 16.55 -7.43
N ASP A 96 -13.76 17.27 -8.37
CA ASP A 96 -13.42 18.69 -8.23
C ASP A 96 -13.84 19.42 -9.50
N GLU A 97 -14.01 20.75 -9.43
CA GLU A 97 -14.43 21.54 -10.59
C GLU A 97 -13.32 21.53 -11.66
N GLY A 98 -13.51 20.72 -12.71
CA GLY A 98 -12.54 20.57 -13.81
C GLY A 98 -11.63 19.34 -13.68
N GLY A 99 -11.98 18.34 -12.86
CA GLY A 99 -11.27 17.07 -12.78
C GLY A 99 -11.55 16.31 -11.49
N TYR A 100 -10.48 15.87 -10.82
CA TYR A 100 -10.59 15.22 -9.51
C TYR A 100 -9.32 15.38 -8.68
N ILE A 101 -9.49 15.25 -7.36
CA ILE A 101 -8.39 15.20 -6.40
C ILE A 101 -8.24 13.76 -5.94
N GLU A 102 -7.02 13.23 -6.01
CA GLU A 102 -6.64 11.93 -5.47
C GLU A 102 -5.84 12.12 -4.18
N TYR A 103 -6.17 11.34 -3.16
CA TYR A 103 -5.33 11.17 -1.98
C TYR A 103 -4.80 9.74 -1.96
N SER A 104 -3.49 9.60 -1.95
CA SER A 104 -2.78 8.32 -1.98
C SER A 104 -2.03 8.11 -0.67
N TYR A 105 -2.55 7.24 0.19
CA TYR A 105 -1.78 6.67 1.28
C TYR A 105 -0.82 5.61 0.73
N ARG A 106 0.45 5.71 1.11
CA ARG A 106 1.49 4.74 0.78
C ARG A 106 2.35 4.44 2.00
N ARG A 107 2.56 3.14 2.23
CA ARG A 107 3.67 2.66 3.07
C ARG A 107 4.87 2.45 2.16
N GLY A 108 5.98 3.13 2.45
CA GLY A 108 7.20 2.87 1.72
C GLY A 108 7.77 1.48 1.98
N ARG A 109 8.28 0.86 0.93
CA ARG A 109 8.89 -0.46 0.95
C ARG A 109 10.42 -0.37 0.93
N PRO A 110 11.10 -0.57 2.08
CA PRO A 110 12.55 -0.52 2.14
C PRO A 110 13.20 -1.55 1.20
N GLU A 111 12.55 -2.70 0.96
CA GLU A 111 13.03 -3.72 0.00
C GLU A 111 13.05 -3.24 -1.45
N LYS A 112 12.40 -2.10 -1.76
CA LYS A 112 12.40 -1.43 -3.06
C LYS A 112 13.22 -0.13 -3.07
N ASN A 113 14.05 0.10 -2.06
CA ASN A 113 14.74 1.38 -1.83
C ASN A 113 13.78 2.58 -1.66
N GLU A 114 12.54 2.34 -1.25
CA GLU A 114 11.61 3.41 -0.87
C GLU A 114 11.89 3.81 0.59
N ARG A 115 11.74 5.10 0.92
CA ARG A 115 11.83 5.54 2.32
C ARG A 115 10.75 4.81 3.13
N PRO A 116 11.05 4.19 4.28
CA PRO A 116 10.11 3.37 5.06
C PRO A 116 8.99 4.19 5.74
N ASP A 117 8.79 5.44 5.31
CA ASP A 117 7.83 6.36 5.89
C ASP A 117 6.43 6.08 5.33
N TRP A 118 5.42 6.09 6.21
CA TRP A 118 4.03 6.17 5.77
C TRP A 118 3.70 7.61 5.43
N ARG A 119 3.05 7.84 4.28
CA ARG A 119 2.66 9.18 3.86
C ARG A 119 1.35 9.18 3.11
N ILE A 120 0.69 10.33 3.12
CA ILE A 120 -0.48 10.63 2.30
C ILE A 120 -0.07 11.74 1.34
N ASP A 121 -0.16 11.44 0.05
CA ASP A 121 0.07 12.40 -1.03
C ASP A 121 -1.27 12.87 -1.58
N LYS A 122 -1.42 14.17 -1.82
CA LYS A 122 -2.55 14.76 -2.53
C LYS A 122 -2.12 15.12 -3.94
N THR A 123 -2.89 14.69 -4.93
CA THR A 123 -2.66 14.97 -6.35
C THR A 123 -3.92 15.53 -6.98
N PHE A 124 -3.78 16.61 -7.74
CA PHE A 124 -4.85 17.24 -8.50
C PHE A 124 -4.73 16.80 -9.96
N TYR A 125 -5.85 16.34 -10.52
CA TYR A 125 -5.95 15.91 -11.91
C TYR A 125 -6.95 16.81 -12.65
N ASP A 126 -6.66 17.08 -13.93
CA ASP A 126 -7.62 17.76 -14.81
C ASP A 126 -8.70 16.79 -15.35
N GLU A 127 -9.62 17.34 -16.13
CA GLU A 127 -10.71 16.62 -16.80
C GLU A 127 -10.23 15.52 -17.76
N THR A 128 -8.98 15.59 -18.22
CA THR A 128 -8.36 14.58 -19.09
C THR A 128 -7.67 13.46 -18.30
N GLY A 129 -7.64 13.58 -16.97
CA GLY A 129 -6.96 12.64 -16.08
C GLY A 129 -5.44 12.86 -16.01
N MET A 130 -4.95 14.04 -16.40
CA MET A 130 -3.53 14.38 -16.31
C MET A 130 -3.23 15.04 -14.96
N PRO A 131 -2.16 14.64 -14.24
CA PRO A 131 -1.80 15.25 -12.98
C PRO A 131 -1.25 16.66 -13.20
N ILE A 132 -1.92 17.65 -12.62
CA ILE A 132 -1.57 19.08 -12.72
C ILE A 132 -0.58 19.46 -11.61
N HIS A 133 -0.85 19.00 -10.39
CA HIS A 133 -0.07 19.34 -9.20
C HIS A 133 -0.20 18.25 -8.13
N GLY A 134 0.76 18.16 -7.22
CA GLY A 134 0.64 17.32 -6.04
C GLY A 134 1.68 17.63 -4.98
N HIS A 135 1.35 17.32 -3.73
CA HIS A 135 2.23 17.48 -2.57
C HIS A 135 1.84 16.47 -1.48
N SER A 136 2.76 16.23 -0.54
CA SER A 136 2.46 15.41 0.63
C SER A 136 1.66 16.23 1.65
N VAL A 137 0.59 15.66 2.18
CA VAL A 137 -0.28 16.31 3.18
C VAL A 137 -0.15 15.69 4.57
N ALA A 138 0.38 14.46 4.65
CA ALA A 138 0.63 13.78 5.92
C ALA A 138 1.84 12.86 5.83
N GLN A 139 2.60 12.77 6.92
CA GLN A 139 3.63 11.75 7.10
C GLN A 139 3.57 11.18 8.52
N LYS A 140 3.65 9.85 8.67
CA LYS A 140 3.75 9.20 9.98
C LYS A 140 5.22 9.11 10.38
N VAL A 141 5.60 9.83 11.43
CA VAL A 141 6.98 9.91 11.94
C VAL A 141 6.99 9.55 13.42
N GLY A 142 7.68 8.45 13.76
CA GLY A 142 7.73 7.95 15.15
C GLY A 142 6.36 7.49 15.68
N GLY A 143 5.57 6.83 14.83
CA GLY A 143 4.23 6.32 15.17
C GLY A 143 3.11 7.37 15.17
N VAL A 144 3.43 8.65 14.96
CA VAL A 144 2.46 9.75 14.99
C VAL A 144 2.32 10.38 13.61
N TRP A 145 1.08 10.57 13.15
CA TRP A 145 0.78 11.32 11.92
C TRP A 145 1.06 12.81 12.13
N LYS A 146 1.89 13.38 11.26
CA LYS A 146 2.17 14.80 11.18
C LYS A 146 1.59 15.34 9.89
N LEU A 147 0.69 16.30 10.00
CA LEU A 147 0.16 17.01 8.85
C LEU A 147 1.22 17.97 8.33
N THR A 148 1.37 17.99 7.02
CA THR A 148 2.22 18.95 6.32
C THR A 148 1.33 20.02 5.69
N PRO A 149 1.51 21.31 6.05
CA PRO A 149 0.74 22.41 5.48
C PRO A 149 1.05 22.68 4.01
#